data_AF-A0A0C2UY34-F1
#
_entry.id   AF-A0A0C2UY34-F1
#
_cell.length_a   1.000
_cell.length_b   1.000
_cell.length_c   1.000
_cell.angle_alpha   90.00
_cell.angle_beta   90.00
_cell.angle_gamma   90.00
#
_symmetry.space_group_name_H-M   'P 1'
#
loop_
_entity.id
_entity.type
_entity.pdbx_description
1 polymer ?
#
loop_
_entity_poly.entity_id
_entity_poly.type
_entity_poly.pdbx_seq_one_letter_code
_entity_poly.pdbx_strand_id
1 'polypeptide(L)'
;MKPCLVAICQAFEGLRGFLVESSQEQLELVDRLFFEFLECFSGLQSQKLDFPQEFAHDVSLYLEGFEPLVQKFEDRQIRFLMLSDFYDYARLTKKYRP
;
A
#
# COMPACT_ATOMS: atom_id res chain seq x y z
N MET A 1 0.01 -13.56 -7.24
CA MET A 1 -0.17 -12.58 -6.14
C MET A 1 -1.39 -13.01 -5.33
N LYS A 2 -1.43 -12.82 -3.99
CA LYS A 2 -2.63 -13.18 -3.19
C LYS A 2 -3.87 -12.38 -3.67
N PRO A 3 -5.09 -12.94 -3.61
CA PRO A 3 -6.30 -12.24 -4.07
C PRO A 3 -6.53 -10.86 -3.42
N CYS A 4 -6.25 -10.70 -2.12
CA CYS A 4 -6.39 -9.40 -1.43
C CYS A 4 -5.49 -8.32 -2.03
N LEU A 5 -4.24 -8.64 -2.37
CA LEU A 5 -3.32 -7.73 -3.04
C LEU A 5 -3.80 -7.35 -4.46
N VAL A 6 -4.44 -8.27 -5.18
CA VAL A 6 -5.01 -7.98 -6.51
C VAL A 6 -6.17 -7.00 -6.40
N ALA A 7 -7.06 -7.20 -5.43
CA ALA A 7 -8.18 -6.31 -5.20
C ALA A 7 -7.73 -4.89 -4.83
N ILE A 8 -6.66 -4.76 -4.04
CA ILE A 8 -6.06 -3.46 -3.72
C ILE A 8 -5.55 -2.76 -4.99
N CYS A 9 -4.81 -3.47 -5.86
CA CYS A 9 -4.36 -2.89 -7.13
C CYS A 9 -5.52 -2.42 -8.01
N GLN A 10 -6.59 -3.21 -8.12
CA GLN A 10 -7.78 -2.86 -8.92
C GLN A 10 -8.49 -1.62 -8.37
N ALA A 11 -8.65 -1.53 -7.05
CA ALA A 11 -9.26 -0.36 -6.43
C ALA A 11 -8.37 0.88 -6.55
N PHE A 12 -7.05 0.71 -6.49
CA PHE A 12 -6.08 1.79 -6.62
C PHE A 12 -6.08 2.44 -8.01
N GLU A 13 -6.39 1.69 -9.08
CA GLU A 13 -6.53 2.24 -10.44
C GLU A 13 -7.60 3.35 -10.57
N GLY A 14 -8.59 3.34 -9.68
CA GLY A 14 -9.63 4.37 -9.58
C GLY A 14 -9.13 5.69 -8.99
N LEU A 15 -7.99 5.70 -8.28
CA LEU A 15 -7.42 6.88 -7.65
C LEU A 15 -6.61 7.69 -8.67
N ARG A 16 -7.29 8.55 -9.41
CA ARG A 16 -6.67 9.51 -10.34
C ARG A 16 -6.63 10.91 -9.73
N GLY A 17 -5.52 11.63 -9.95
CA GLY A 17 -5.38 13.04 -9.55
C GLY A 17 -5.19 13.29 -8.06
N PHE A 18 -5.00 12.24 -7.25
CA PHE A 18 -4.95 12.33 -5.79
C PHE A 18 -3.94 13.37 -5.26
N LEU A 19 -2.76 13.47 -5.86
CA LEU A 19 -1.70 14.41 -5.45
C LEU A 19 -1.94 15.88 -5.87
N VAL A 20 -2.95 16.14 -6.71
CA VAL A 20 -3.27 17.49 -7.19
C VAL A 20 -4.42 18.08 -6.37
N GLU A 21 -5.53 17.35 -6.29
CA GLU A 21 -6.69 17.71 -5.47
C GLU A 21 -7.37 16.42 -5.02
N SER A 22 -7.31 16.13 -3.71
CA SER A 22 -7.92 14.93 -3.14
C SER A 22 -9.32 15.24 -2.63
N SER A 23 -10.33 14.48 -3.07
CA SER A 23 -11.65 14.54 -2.45
C SER A 23 -11.67 13.78 -1.12
N GLN A 24 -12.66 14.07 -0.26
CA GLN A 24 -12.86 13.32 0.99
C GLN A 24 -13.04 11.81 0.73
N GLU A 25 -13.78 11.45 -0.32
CA GLU A 25 -13.98 10.05 -0.72
C GLU A 25 -12.65 9.38 -1.10
N GLN A 26 -11.76 10.09 -1.79
CA GLN A 26 -10.45 9.56 -2.15
C GLN A 26 -9.54 9.38 -0.93
N LEU A 27 -9.59 10.31 0.03
CA LEU A 27 -8.85 10.20 1.29
C LEU A 27 -9.30 8.97 2.09
N GLU A 28 -10.61 8.74 2.19
CA GLU A 28 -11.18 7.56 2.84
C GLU A 28 -10.84 6.26 2.11
N LEU A 29 -10.84 6.30 0.76
CA LEU A 29 -10.43 5.16 -0.05
C LEU A 29 -8.96 4.82 0.18
N VAL A 30 -8.06 5.81 0.22
CA VAL A 30 -6.64 5.59 0.52
C VAL A 30 -6.45 4.99 1.91
N ASP A 31 -7.14 5.53 2.92
CA ASP A 31 -7.08 5.00 4.28
C ASP A 31 -7.51 3.52 4.32
N ARG A 32 -8.64 3.21 3.68
CA ARG A 32 -9.15 1.84 3.59
C ARG A 32 -8.16 0.90 2.90
N LEU A 33 -7.66 1.29 1.72
CA LEU A 33 -6.72 0.47 0.95
C LEU A 33 -5.41 0.26 1.70
N PHE A 34 -4.94 1.26 2.45
CA PHE A 34 -3.76 1.15 3.28
C PHE A 34 -3.93 0.08 4.37
N PHE A 35 -5.03 0.11 5.12
CA PHE A 35 -5.27 -0.89 6.17
C PHE A 35 -5.53 -2.29 5.59
N GLU A 36 -6.28 -2.41 4.50
CA GLU A 36 -6.47 -3.67 3.77
C GLU A 36 -5.12 -4.24 3.29
N PHE A 37 -4.23 -3.38 2.81
CA PHE A 37 -2.88 -3.75 2.43
C PHE A 37 -2.09 -4.30 3.62
N LEU A 38 -2.08 -3.59 4.75
CA LEU A 38 -1.36 -4.01 5.95
C LEU A 38 -1.85 -5.36 6.47
N GLU A 39 -3.17 -5.56 6.53
CA GLU A 39 -3.76 -6.84 6.93
C GLU A 39 -3.33 -7.97 5.98
N CYS A 40 -3.48 -7.75 4.67
CA CYS A 40 -3.09 -8.73 3.66
C CYS A 40 -1.57 -9.02 3.71
N PHE A 41 -0.75 -7.97 3.90
CA PHE A 41 0.71 -8.04 3.97
C PHE A 41 1.19 -8.76 5.22
N SER A 42 0.57 -8.53 6.38
CA SER A 42 0.91 -9.21 7.64
C SER A 42 0.87 -10.75 7.49
N GLY A 43 -0.12 -11.26 6.74
CA GLY A 43 -0.30 -12.68 6.45
C GLY A 43 0.53 -13.24 5.29
N LEU A 44 1.40 -12.44 4.65
CA LEU A 44 2.37 -12.93 3.68
C LEU A 44 3.60 -13.42 4.46
N GLN A 45 3.87 -14.72 4.49
CA GLN A 45 5.09 -15.24 5.11
C GLN A 45 6.25 -15.15 4.10
N SER A 46 6.38 -16.15 3.22
CA SER A 46 7.46 -16.24 2.23
C SER A 46 7.36 -15.22 1.08
N GLN A 47 6.17 -14.73 0.75
CA GLN A 47 5.97 -13.76 -0.33
C GLN A 47 6.48 -12.35 -0.01
N LYS A 48 6.77 -12.05 1.27
CA LYS A 48 7.41 -10.77 1.66
C LYS A 48 8.80 -10.61 1.06
N LEU A 49 9.51 -11.72 0.81
CA LEU A 49 10.89 -11.73 0.32
C LEU A 49 11.04 -11.20 -1.11
N ASP A 50 9.94 -11.13 -1.86
CA ASP A 50 9.99 -10.62 -3.22
C ASP A 50 9.86 -9.09 -3.30
N PHE A 51 9.36 -8.43 -2.24
CA PHE A 51 9.21 -6.98 -2.20
C PHE A 51 10.57 -6.31 -1.97
N PRO A 52 10.75 -5.04 -2.39
CA PRO A 52 11.93 -4.28 -2.03
C PRO A 52 12.14 -4.31 -0.52
N GLN A 53 13.37 -4.59 -0.07
CA GLN A 53 13.66 -4.80 1.36
C GLN A 53 13.29 -3.59 2.21
N GLU A 54 13.57 -2.37 1.73
CA GLU A 54 13.22 -1.13 2.42
C GLU A 54 11.71 -1.01 2.61
N PHE A 55 10.92 -1.32 1.57
CA PHE A 55 9.46 -1.30 1.63
C PHE A 55 8.91 -2.32 2.63
N ALA A 56 9.39 -3.56 2.57
CA ALA A 56 8.96 -4.60 3.49
C ALA A 56 9.37 -4.30 4.95
N HIS A 57 10.51 -3.63 5.12
CA HIS A 57 11.03 -3.22 6.43
C HIS A 57 10.19 -2.09 7.03
N ASP A 58 9.93 -1.01 6.28
CA ASP A 58 9.09 0.12 6.73
C ASP A 58 7.69 -0.34 7.15
N VAL A 59 7.08 -1.24 6.38
CA VAL A 59 5.76 -1.82 6.71
C VAL A 59 5.82 -2.68 7.97
N SER A 60 6.90 -3.44 8.16
CA SER A 60 7.07 -4.27 9.36
C SER A 60 7.26 -3.41 10.61
N LEU A 61 8.10 -2.36 10.54
CA LEU A 61 8.29 -1.41 11.64
C LEU A 61 6.98 -0.70 12.02
N TYR A 62 6.16 -0.33 11.04
CA TYR A 62 4.83 0.22 11.30
C TYR A 62 3.93 -0.78 12.03
N LEU A 63 3.89 -2.04 11.58
CA LEU A 63 3.08 -3.09 12.21
C LEU A 63 3.55 -3.43 13.64
N GLU A 64 4.83 -3.25 13.92
CA GLU A 64 5.42 -3.39 15.26
C GLU A 64 5.15 -2.19 16.17
N GLY A 65 4.56 -1.11 15.65
CA GLY A 65 4.21 0.08 16.42
C GLY A 65 5.39 1.04 16.64
N PHE A 66 6.41 1.02 15.76
CA PHE A 66 7.52 1.95 15.86
C PHE A 66 7.05 3.39 15.60
N GLU A 67 7.04 4.22 16.66
CA GLU A 67 6.42 5.55 16.68
C GLU A 67 6.75 6.45 15.47
N PRO A 68 8.01 6.59 15.03
CA PRO A 68 8.32 7.45 13.88
C PRO A 68 7.61 7.03 12.60
N LEU A 69 7.47 5.71 12.38
CA LEU A 69 6.79 5.16 11.21
C LEU A 69 5.27 5.29 11.37
N VAL A 70 4.74 5.08 12.58
CA VAL A 70 3.32 5.31 12.88
C VAL A 70 2.92 6.75 12.56
N GLN A 71 3.69 7.73 13.06
CA GLN A 71 3.47 9.16 12.79
C GLN A 71 3.62 9.49 11.30
N LYS A 72 4.65 8.95 10.63
CA LYS A 72 4.85 9.12 9.18
C LYS A 72 3.62 8.67 8.39
N PHE A 73 3.02 7.54 8.77
CA PHE A 73 1.82 7.02 8.12
C PHE A 73 0.52 7.63 8.63
N GLU A 74 0.51 8.65 9.50
CA GLU A 74 -0.70 9.46 9.74
C GLU A 74 -1.02 10.36 8.54
N ASP A 75 0.00 10.73 7.76
CA ASP A 75 -0.18 11.48 6.52
C ASP A 75 -0.74 10.57 5.40
N ARG A 76 -1.94 10.93 4.93
CA ARG A 76 -2.65 10.21 3.85
C ARG A 76 -1.92 10.28 2.52
N GLN A 77 -1.15 11.34 2.26
CA GLN A 77 -0.32 11.40 1.05
C GLN A 77 0.78 10.36 1.11
N ILE A 78 1.37 10.13 2.28
CA ILE A 78 2.38 9.08 2.46
C ILE A 78 1.77 7.68 2.29
N ARG A 79 0.55 7.45 2.80
CA ARG A 79 -0.20 6.21 2.56
C ARG A 79 -0.42 5.99 1.06
N PHE A 80 -0.85 7.02 0.35
CA PHE A 80 -1.04 6.96 -1.10
C PHE A 80 0.27 6.64 -1.85
N LEU A 81 1.38 7.30 -1.51
CA LEU A 81 2.68 7.06 -2.13
C LEU A 81 3.14 5.61 -1.92
N MET A 82 2.99 5.08 -0.70
CA MET A 82 3.31 3.68 -0.42
C MET A 82 2.48 2.71 -1.26
N LEU A 83 1.16 2.96 -1.38
CA LEU A 83 0.28 2.16 -2.23
C LEU A 83 0.63 2.29 -3.72
N SER A 84 1.08 3.47 -4.16
CA SER A 84 1.58 3.71 -5.51
C SER A 84 2.83 2.89 -5.81
N ASP A 85 3.82 2.91 -4.91
CA ASP A 85 5.04 2.11 -5.04
C ASP A 85 4.73 0.62 -5.09
N PHE A 86 3.80 0.16 -4.24
CA PHE A 86 3.30 -1.21 -4.26
C PHE A 86 2.66 -1.58 -5.60
N TYR A 87 1.76 -0.72 -6.10
CA TYR A 87 1.06 -0.92 -7.36
C TYR A 87 2.03 -0.99 -8.55
N ASP A 88 2.99 -0.06 -8.61
CA ASP A 88 4.01 -0.04 -9.66
C ASP A 88 4.91 -1.27 -9.58
N TYR A 89 5.34 -1.69 -8.39
CA TYR A 89 6.05 -2.95 -8.20
C TYR A 89 5.24 -4.15 -8.73
N ALA A 90 3.95 -4.24 -8.40
CA ALA A 90 3.08 -5.33 -8.82
C ALA A 90 2.94 -5.40 -10.36
N ARG A 91 2.88 -4.24 -11.01
CA ARG A 91 2.85 -4.11 -12.49
C ARG A 91 4.19 -4.47 -13.12
N LEU A 92 5.28 -3.90 -12.65
CA LEU A 92 6.63 -4.10 -13.20
C LEU A 92 7.06 -5.57 -13.11
N THR A 93 6.73 -6.24 -12.01
CA THR A 93 7.02 -7.66 -11.82
C THR A 93 6.05 -8.59 -12.55
N LYS A 94 5.09 -8.05 -13.30
CA LYS A 94 4.02 -8.79 -14.00
C LYS A 94 3.18 -9.69 -13.08
N LYS A 95 3.22 -9.43 -11.77
CA LYS A 95 2.42 -10.12 -10.74
C LYS A 95 0.97 -9.62 -10.73
N TYR A 96 0.74 -8.44 -11.30
CA TYR A 96 -0.54 -7.85 -11.62
C TYR A 96 -0.60 -7.50 -13.11
N ARG A 97 -1.69 -7.88 -13.78
CA ARG A 97 -2.04 -7.39 -15.11
C ARG A 97 -3.45 -6.79 -15.01
N PRO A 98 -3.64 -5.52 -15.40
CA PRO A 98 -4.97 -4.93 -15.55
C PRO A 98 -5.83 -5.72 -16.54
#